data_AF-A0A960FM88-F1
#
_entry.id   AF-A0A960FM88-F1
#
_cell.length_a   1.000
_cell.length_b   1.000
_cell.length_c   1.000
_cell.angle_alpha   90.00
_cell.angle_beta   90.00
_cell.angle_gamma   90.00
#
_symmetry.space_group_name_H-M   'P 1'
#
loop_
_entity.id
_entity.type
_entity.pdbx_description
1 polymer ?
#
loop_
_entity_poly.entity_id
_entity_poly.type
_entity_poly.pdbx_seq_one_letter_code
_entity_poly.pdbx_strand_id
1 'polypeptide(L)'
;MTAAGTDDRARGKDSRRRLLEAGMELLAESSRGDLSRVLTTGALAERAGLHRQTFYLHWGSQAEYLDDFIDHVTDPSLSSSSERLAGLAERMPDPTDDPSAELRDRARETFTHWVDDPVYVSRMVLWALHAKDDQVRAKLRDLFRTNDEHTAAGYKAIGDAWGVEPRPPFTYDSIALLFNALRDGLLLHLTIDATSVPSSFIEDVNLALSWAVTRRIDDPDDAGSLDERFRQEIAGRRTDAAEDATGDDDEA
;
A
#
# COMPACT_ATOMS: atom_id res chain seq x y z
N MET A 1 -42.25 21.02 -3.72
CA MET A 1 -42.09 20.77 -2.27
C MET A 1 -41.12 19.59 -2.07
N THR A 2 -39.90 19.71 -2.61
CA THR A 2 -39.01 18.55 -2.85
C THR A 2 -37.53 18.85 -2.54
N ALA A 3 -37.21 20.07 -2.11
CA ALA A 3 -35.82 20.49 -1.80
C ALA A 3 -35.39 20.15 -0.36
N ALA A 4 -36.32 20.13 0.61
CA ALA A 4 -35.99 19.92 2.02
C ALA A 4 -35.52 18.48 2.34
N GLY A 5 -36.08 17.47 1.65
CA GLY A 5 -35.73 16.06 1.89
C GLY A 5 -34.37 15.63 1.34
N THR A 6 -33.83 16.37 0.38
CA THR A 6 -32.50 16.11 -0.20
C THR A 6 -31.39 16.69 0.68
N ASP A 7 -31.65 17.85 1.27
CA ASP A 7 -30.72 18.57 2.15
C ASP A 7 -30.53 17.83 3.49
N ASP A 8 -31.61 17.33 4.11
CA ASP A 8 -31.51 16.54 5.35
C ASP A 8 -30.81 15.18 5.15
N ARG A 9 -30.99 14.53 3.99
CA ARG A 9 -30.22 13.30 3.67
C ARG A 9 -28.75 13.59 3.44
N ALA A 10 -28.41 14.71 2.80
CA ALA A 10 -27.02 15.11 2.59
C ALA A 10 -26.32 15.44 3.91
N ARG A 11 -26.98 16.20 4.79
CA ARG A 11 -26.48 16.52 6.14
C ARG A 11 -26.36 15.28 7.04
N GLY A 12 -27.32 14.35 6.93
CA GLY A 12 -27.25 13.06 7.62
C GLY A 12 -26.04 12.24 7.20
N LYS A 13 -25.78 12.13 5.88
CA LYS A 13 -24.59 11.44 5.36
C LYS A 13 -23.28 12.13 5.78
N ASP A 14 -23.24 13.46 5.77
CA ASP A 14 -22.06 14.22 6.18
C ASP A 14 -21.73 14.02 7.67
N SER A 15 -22.72 14.12 8.55
CA SER A 15 -22.51 13.92 9.99
C SER A 15 -22.11 12.49 10.35
N ARG A 16 -22.66 11.47 9.67
CA ARG A 16 -22.22 10.08 9.81
C ARG A 16 -20.75 9.92 9.42
N ARG A 17 -20.37 10.44 8.24
CA ARG A 17 -19.00 10.39 7.74
C ARG A 17 -18.01 11.03 8.70
N ARG A 18 -18.30 12.25 9.19
CA ARG A 18 -17.43 12.96 10.14
C ARG A 18 -17.20 12.20 11.45
N LEU A 19 -18.20 11.44 11.92
CA LEU A 19 -18.08 10.61 13.13
C LEU A 19 -17.23 9.34 12.88
N LEU A 20 -17.23 8.80 11.66
CA LEU A 20 -16.36 7.70 11.26
C LEU A 20 -14.92 8.18 11.08
N GLU A 21 -14.71 9.33 10.42
CA GLU A 21 -13.42 9.99 10.26
C GLU A 21 -12.78 10.34 11.62
N ALA A 22 -13.57 10.90 12.54
CA ALA A 22 -13.16 11.15 13.91
C ALA A 22 -12.67 9.87 14.63
N GLY A 23 -13.28 8.72 14.35
CA GLY A 23 -12.83 7.44 14.89
C GLY A 23 -11.45 7.02 14.41
N MET A 24 -11.14 7.27 13.14
CA MET A 24 -9.83 6.97 12.55
C MET A 24 -8.73 7.86 13.15
N GLU A 25 -8.98 9.17 13.25
CA GLU A 25 -8.05 10.11 13.87
C GLU A 25 -7.77 9.75 15.34
N LEU A 26 -8.84 9.45 16.09
CA LEU A 26 -8.74 9.06 17.48
C LEU A 26 -7.91 7.79 17.66
N LEU A 27 -8.10 6.77 16.82
CA LEU A 27 -7.27 5.56 16.84
C LEU A 27 -5.81 5.84 16.49
N ALA A 28 -5.55 6.68 15.49
CA ALA A 28 -4.19 7.01 15.07
C ALA A 28 -3.38 7.73 16.17
N GLU A 29 -4.04 8.54 16.99
CA GLU A 29 -3.42 9.30 18.09
C GLU A 29 -3.36 8.52 19.43
N SER A 30 -3.89 7.30 19.47
CA SER A 30 -4.09 6.57 20.73
C SER A 30 -2.83 5.93 21.29
N SER A 31 -2.63 6.05 22.61
CA SER A 31 -1.65 5.23 23.34
C SER A 31 -2.22 3.85 23.71
N ARG A 32 -1.34 2.87 24.02
CA ARG A 32 -1.74 1.50 24.41
C ARG A 32 -2.71 1.46 25.59
N GLY A 33 -2.68 2.45 26.49
CA GLY A 33 -3.60 2.55 27.63
C GLY A 33 -5.01 3.00 27.25
N ASP A 34 -5.17 3.61 26.08
CA ASP A 34 -6.38 4.32 25.67
C ASP A 34 -7.22 3.53 24.65
N LEU A 35 -6.65 2.53 23.96
CA LEU A 35 -7.33 1.78 22.90
C LEU A 35 -8.72 1.23 23.29
N SER A 36 -8.94 0.86 24.56
CA SER A 36 -10.25 0.39 25.06
C SER A 36 -11.26 1.51 25.39
N ARG A 37 -10.85 2.78 25.33
CA ARG A 37 -11.60 3.99 25.75
C ARG A 37 -11.67 5.09 24.68
N VAL A 38 -10.99 4.90 23.55
CA VAL A 38 -10.82 5.94 22.52
C VAL A 38 -12.06 6.12 21.66
N LEU A 39 -12.70 5.03 21.24
CA LEU A 39 -13.89 5.08 20.39
C LEU A 39 -15.18 5.23 21.19
N THR A 40 -15.23 6.13 22.18
CA THR A 40 -16.48 6.38 22.90
C THR A 40 -17.35 7.39 22.16
N THR A 41 -18.68 7.26 22.24
CA THR A 41 -19.63 8.24 21.70
C THR A 41 -19.27 9.69 22.05
N GLY A 42 -18.77 9.92 23.27
CA GLY A 42 -18.37 11.24 23.73
C GLY A 42 -17.16 11.80 22.98
N ALA A 43 -16.08 11.01 22.91
CA ALA A 43 -14.86 11.39 22.22
C ALA A 43 -15.10 11.59 20.71
N LEU A 44 -15.88 10.70 20.09
CA LEU A 44 -16.24 10.77 18.67
C LEU A 44 -17.00 12.06 18.35
N ALA A 45 -18.02 12.38 19.13
CA ALA A 45 -18.81 13.59 18.94
C ALA A 45 -17.97 14.86 19.13
N GLU A 46 -17.13 14.89 20.17
CA GLU A 46 -16.21 16.00 20.43
C GLU A 46 -15.23 16.19 19.28
N ARG A 47 -14.54 15.12 18.84
CA ARG A 47 -13.59 15.15 17.74
C ARG A 47 -14.24 15.59 16.42
N ALA A 48 -15.44 15.07 16.13
CA ALA A 48 -16.18 15.44 14.94
C ALA A 48 -16.75 16.87 15.00
N GLY A 49 -16.68 17.57 16.13
CA GLY A 49 -17.30 18.89 16.33
C GLY A 49 -18.84 18.82 16.29
N LEU A 50 -19.42 17.75 16.81
CA LEU A 50 -20.85 17.45 16.79
C LEU A 50 -21.39 17.23 18.21
N HIS A 51 -22.71 17.40 18.37
CA HIS A 51 -23.36 17.06 19.64
C HIS A 51 -23.49 15.54 19.80
N ARG A 52 -23.34 15.00 21.01
CA ARG A 52 -23.48 13.56 21.30
C ARG A 52 -24.77 12.94 20.78
N GLN A 53 -25.87 13.69 20.82
CA GLN A 53 -27.17 13.24 20.29
C GLN A 53 -27.11 12.88 18.79
N THR A 54 -26.22 13.52 18.03
CA THR A 54 -26.02 13.26 16.59
C THR A 54 -25.55 11.82 16.34
N PHE A 55 -24.74 11.26 17.24
CA PHE A 55 -24.34 9.85 17.17
C PHE A 55 -25.56 8.92 17.23
N TYR A 56 -26.47 9.17 18.17
CA TYR A 56 -27.67 8.35 18.36
C TYR A 56 -28.72 8.52 17.26
N LEU A 57 -28.53 9.45 16.32
CA LEU A 57 -29.33 9.52 15.09
C LEU A 57 -28.90 8.47 14.07
N HIS A 58 -27.64 8.02 14.12
CA HIS A 58 -27.06 7.08 13.17
C HIS A 58 -26.94 5.67 13.73
N TRP A 59 -26.61 5.55 15.02
CA TRP A 59 -26.38 4.26 15.68
C TRP A 59 -27.16 4.16 16.99
N GLY A 60 -27.89 3.06 17.17
CA GLY A 60 -28.60 2.74 18.41
C GLY A 60 -27.68 2.26 19.52
N SER A 61 -26.47 1.81 19.17
CA SER A 61 -25.46 1.35 20.14
C SER A 61 -24.02 1.56 19.68
N GLN A 62 -23.08 1.43 20.63
CA GLN A 62 -21.65 1.45 20.35
C GLN A 62 -21.21 0.26 19.48
N ALA A 63 -21.87 -0.89 19.62
CA ALA A 63 -21.57 -2.07 18.82
C ALA A 63 -21.93 -1.84 17.34
N GLU A 64 -23.10 -1.27 17.07
CA GLU A 64 -23.52 -0.90 15.71
C GLU A 64 -22.56 0.11 15.07
N TYR A 65 -22.05 1.08 15.85
CA TYR A 65 -21.01 1.98 15.36
C TYR A 65 -19.72 1.25 15.03
N LEU A 66 -19.29 0.29 15.86
CA LEU A 66 -18.05 -0.46 15.62
C LEU A 66 -18.15 -1.31 14.35
N ASP A 67 -19.28 -1.97 14.11
CA ASP A 67 -19.53 -2.70 12.86
C ASP A 67 -19.45 -1.76 11.66
N ASP A 68 -20.11 -0.60 11.74
CA ASP A 68 -20.12 0.40 10.69
C ASP A 68 -18.74 1.05 10.46
N PHE A 69 -17.97 1.21 11.53
CA PHE A 69 -16.60 1.69 11.51
C PHE A 69 -15.68 0.69 10.83
N ILE A 70 -15.80 -0.60 11.15
CA ILE A 70 -15.06 -1.68 10.48
C ILE A 70 -15.41 -1.70 8.99
N ASP A 71 -16.68 -1.52 8.63
CA ASP A 71 -17.12 -1.45 7.23
C ASP A 71 -16.49 -0.25 6.52
N HIS A 72 -16.48 0.91 7.18
CA HIS A 72 -15.91 2.14 6.65
C HIS A 72 -14.39 2.04 6.42
N VAL A 73 -13.63 1.63 7.42
CA VAL A 73 -12.15 1.56 7.31
C VAL A 73 -11.66 0.43 6.39
N THR A 74 -12.48 -0.61 6.18
CA THR A 74 -12.16 -1.70 5.25
C THR A 74 -12.70 -1.48 3.84
N ASP A 75 -13.45 -0.40 3.61
CA ASP A 75 -13.88 0.01 2.28
C ASP A 75 -12.66 0.43 1.45
N PRO A 76 -12.40 -0.21 0.29
CA PRO A 76 -11.33 0.21 -0.60
C PRO A 76 -11.55 1.63 -1.13
N SER A 77 -12.78 2.11 -1.29
CA SER A 77 -13.04 3.45 -1.86
C SER A 77 -12.64 4.62 -0.93
N LEU A 78 -12.39 4.34 0.36
CA LEU A 78 -12.10 5.35 1.36
C LEU A 78 -10.60 5.57 1.60
N SER A 79 -9.76 4.75 0.99
CA SER A 79 -8.31 4.91 1.09
C SER A 79 -7.79 5.67 -0.12
N SER A 80 -7.13 6.80 0.13
CA SER A 80 -6.38 7.54 -0.89
C SER A 80 -5.40 6.62 -1.62
N SER A 81 -4.86 5.62 -0.93
CA SER A 81 -4.05 4.54 -1.48
C SER A 81 -4.78 3.67 -2.50
N SER A 82 -6.00 3.24 -2.20
CA SER A 82 -6.78 2.39 -3.11
C SER A 82 -7.27 3.17 -4.33
N GLU A 83 -7.67 4.44 -4.17
CA GLU A 83 -7.96 5.34 -5.31
C GLU A 83 -6.71 5.57 -6.17
N ARG A 84 -5.56 5.83 -5.53
CA ARG A 84 -4.26 5.97 -6.20
C ARG A 84 -3.86 4.70 -6.97
N LEU A 85 -4.07 3.52 -6.38
CA LEU A 85 -3.80 2.24 -7.02
C LEU A 85 -4.74 1.99 -8.21
N ALA A 86 -6.03 2.32 -8.08
CA ALA A 86 -6.98 2.23 -9.18
C ALA A 86 -6.63 3.17 -10.35
N GLY A 87 -6.13 4.38 -10.04
CA GLY A 87 -5.67 5.38 -11.01
C GLY A 87 -4.18 5.26 -11.39
N LEU A 88 -3.52 4.12 -11.15
CA LEU A 88 -2.09 3.95 -11.49
C LEU A 88 -1.87 4.04 -13.01
N ALA A 89 -2.77 3.46 -13.79
CA ALA A 89 -2.71 3.48 -15.26
C ALA A 89 -3.04 4.85 -15.86
N GLU A 90 -3.90 5.64 -15.21
CA GLU A 90 -4.30 6.96 -15.70
C GLU A 90 -3.23 8.03 -15.49
N ARG A 91 -2.32 7.79 -14.53
CA ARG A 91 -1.18 8.67 -14.22
C ARG A 91 0.10 8.19 -14.91
N MET A 92 -0.03 7.53 -16.06
CA MET A 92 1.08 7.01 -16.84
C MET A 92 2.11 8.10 -17.17
N PRO A 93 3.41 7.79 -17.15
CA PRO A 93 4.46 8.75 -17.44
C PRO A 93 4.58 8.97 -18.95
N ASP A 94 5.26 10.05 -19.33
CA ASP A 94 5.64 10.24 -20.72
C ASP A 94 6.64 9.13 -21.08
N PRO A 95 6.43 8.36 -22.17
CA PRO A 95 7.37 7.31 -22.59
C PRO A 95 8.77 7.82 -22.92
N THR A 96 8.99 9.14 -22.94
CA THR A 96 10.30 9.78 -23.11
C THR A 96 11.05 10.06 -21.80
N ASP A 97 10.41 9.90 -20.65
CA ASP A 97 11.05 10.09 -19.33
C ASP A 97 12.05 8.97 -19.03
N ASP A 98 13.07 9.28 -18.20
CA ASP A 98 13.98 8.26 -17.67
C ASP A 98 13.18 7.30 -16.76
N PRO A 99 13.03 6.01 -17.14
CA PRO A 99 12.22 5.06 -16.37
C PRO A 99 12.72 4.86 -14.94
N SER A 100 14.03 5.05 -14.72
CA SER A 100 14.62 4.91 -13.40
C SER A 100 14.29 6.11 -12.50
N ALA A 101 14.33 7.33 -13.04
CA ALA A 101 13.93 8.54 -12.32
C ALA A 101 12.44 8.52 -11.98
N GLU A 102 11.60 8.14 -12.95
CA GLU A 102 10.15 8.04 -12.77
C GLU A 102 9.76 7.04 -11.68
N LEU A 103 10.40 5.86 -11.67
CA LEU A 103 10.14 4.86 -10.64
C LEU A 103 10.53 5.36 -9.24
N ARG A 104 11.67 6.07 -9.12
CA ARG A 104 12.12 6.66 -7.85
C ARG A 104 11.18 7.74 -7.36
N ASP A 105 10.72 8.62 -8.25
CA ASP A 105 9.81 9.70 -7.91
C ASP A 105 8.45 9.15 -7.45
N ARG A 106 7.92 8.13 -8.12
CA ARG A 106 6.69 7.44 -7.69
C ARG A 106 6.83 6.70 -6.36
N ALA A 107 7.96 6.04 -6.14
CA ALA A 107 8.24 5.41 -4.86
C ALA A 107 8.22 6.48 -3.76
N ARG A 108 8.94 7.60 -3.95
CA ARG A 108 8.95 8.70 -2.98
C ARG A 108 7.56 9.27 -2.72
N GLU A 109 6.80 9.60 -3.77
CA GLU A 109 5.45 10.16 -3.66
C GLU A 109 4.51 9.22 -2.89
N THR A 110 4.63 7.91 -3.12
CA THR A 110 3.85 6.89 -2.41
C THR A 110 4.16 6.92 -0.92
N PHE A 111 5.43 6.85 -0.53
CA PHE A 111 5.77 6.74 0.89
C PHE A 111 5.59 8.05 1.68
N THR A 112 5.79 9.23 1.07
CA THR A 112 5.56 10.52 1.75
C THR A 112 4.10 10.72 2.16
N HIS A 113 3.14 10.21 1.39
CA HIS A 113 1.71 10.38 1.70
C HIS A 113 1.18 9.38 2.74
N TRP A 114 1.87 8.26 2.95
CA TRP A 114 1.29 7.11 3.66
C TRP A 114 1.69 7.02 5.13
N VAL A 115 2.83 7.59 5.53
CA VAL A 115 3.30 7.54 6.93
C VAL A 115 2.32 8.20 7.89
N ASP A 116 1.59 9.21 7.42
CA ASP A 116 0.60 9.96 8.20
C ASP A 116 -0.86 9.64 7.81
N ASP A 117 -1.12 8.57 7.04
CA ASP A 117 -2.49 8.21 6.64
C ASP A 117 -3.27 7.55 7.80
N PRO A 118 -4.29 8.22 8.38
CA PRO A 118 -5.06 7.67 9.49
C PRO A 118 -5.84 6.41 9.12
N VAL A 119 -6.18 6.21 7.84
CA VAL A 119 -6.84 4.98 7.36
C VAL A 119 -5.89 3.79 7.50
N TYR A 120 -4.61 3.96 7.11
CA TYR A 120 -3.60 2.92 7.19
C TYR A 120 -3.32 2.52 8.64
N VAL A 121 -3.12 3.50 9.53
CA VAL A 121 -2.92 3.24 10.97
C VAL A 121 -4.12 2.52 11.59
N SER A 122 -5.34 2.96 11.25
CA SER A 122 -6.57 2.31 11.72
C SER A 122 -6.67 0.85 11.27
N ARG A 123 -6.31 0.54 10.03
CA ARG A 123 -6.26 -0.83 9.49
C ARG A 123 -5.23 -1.69 10.22
N MET A 124 -4.05 -1.15 10.52
CA MET A 124 -3.03 -1.85 11.30
C MET A 124 -3.50 -2.17 12.72
N VAL A 125 -4.15 -1.22 13.39
CA VAL A 125 -4.72 -1.43 14.73
C VAL A 125 -5.81 -2.49 14.70
N LEU A 126 -6.70 -2.47 13.70
CA LEU A 126 -7.73 -3.49 13.51
C LEU A 126 -7.13 -4.87 13.28
N TRP A 127 -6.09 -4.96 12.46
CA TRP A 127 -5.37 -6.23 12.27
C TRP A 127 -4.76 -6.72 13.59
N ALA A 128 -4.06 -5.85 14.32
CA ALA A 128 -3.38 -6.21 15.57
C ALA A 128 -4.34 -6.63 16.69
N LEU A 129 -5.50 -5.97 16.81
CA LEU A 129 -6.45 -6.20 17.90
C LEU A 129 -7.49 -7.28 17.58
N HIS A 130 -7.86 -7.45 16.31
CA HIS A 130 -8.96 -8.32 15.88
C HIS A 130 -8.54 -9.44 14.93
N ALA A 131 -7.25 -9.81 14.89
CA ALA A 131 -6.74 -10.90 14.04
C ALA A 131 -7.51 -12.25 14.17
N LYS A 132 -8.16 -12.49 15.32
CA LYS A 132 -8.94 -13.71 15.58
C LYS A 132 -10.43 -13.59 15.25
N ASP A 133 -10.91 -12.40 14.92
CA ASP A 133 -12.29 -12.18 14.50
C ASP A 133 -12.48 -12.64 13.05
N ASP A 134 -13.40 -13.57 12.81
CA ASP A 134 -13.66 -14.13 11.47
C ASP A 134 -14.22 -13.09 10.50
N GLN A 135 -15.07 -12.17 10.98
CA GLN A 135 -15.71 -11.16 10.15
C GLN A 135 -14.70 -10.07 9.75
N VAL A 136 -13.89 -9.58 10.69
CA VAL A 136 -12.82 -8.62 10.38
C VAL A 136 -11.80 -9.22 9.42
N ARG A 137 -11.41 -10.47 9.64
CA ARG A 137 -10.48 -11.19 8.76
C ARG A 137 -11.03 -11.39 7.35
N ALA A 138 -12.33 -11.67 7.20
CA ALA A 138 -12.96 -11.78 5.88
C ALA A 138 -12.90 -10.44 5.14
N LYS A 139 -13.26 -9.34 5.81
CA LYS A 139 -13.22 -7.98 5.22
C LYS A 139 -11.81 -7.55 4.84
N LEU A 140 -10.83 -7.76 5.71
CA LEU A 140 -9.43 -7.47 5.39
C LEU A 140 -8.93 -8.30 4.20
N ARG A 141 -9.31 -9.58 4.11
CA ARG A 141 -8.97 -10.42 2.95
C ARG A 141 -9.55 -9.86 1.65
N ASP A 142 -10.82 -9.45 1.66
CA ASP A 142 -11.46 -8.87 0.48
C ASP A 142 -10.81 -7.53 0.08
N LEU A 143 -10.44 -6.70 1.05
CA LEU A 143 -9.68 -5.47 0.83
C LEU A 143 -8.33 -5.74 0.17
N PHE A 144 -7.52 -6.65 0.72
CA PHE A 144 -6.21 -6.98 0.16
C PHE A 144 -6.32 -7.54 -1.25
N ARG A 145 -7.27 -8.46 -1.49
CA ARG A 145 -7.51 -8.99 -2.84
C ARG A 145 -7.86 -7.89 -3.83
N THR A 146 -8.76 -6.98 -3.47
CA THR A 146 -9.17 -5.86 -4.33
C THR A 146 -7.98 -4.95 -4.65
N ASN A 147 -7.15 -4.64 -3.65
CA ASN A 147 -5.94 -3.84 -3.85
C ASN A 147 -4.92 -4.54 -4.75
N ASP A 148 -4.70 -5.85 -4.56
CA ASP A 148 -3.79 -6.65 -5.39
C ASP A 148 -4.26 -6.68 -6.86
N GLU A 149 -5.56 -6.88 -7.10
CA GLU A 149 -6.16 -6.87 -8.44
C GLU A 149 -5.99 -5.50 -9.15
N HIS A 150 -6.27 -4.40 -8.44
CA HIS A 150 -6.05 -3.05 -8.99
C HIS A 150 -4.57 -2.77 -9.28
N THR A 151 -3.68 -3.20 -8.37
CA THR A 151 -2.23 -3.02 -8.53
C THR A 151 -1.70 -3.82 -9.72
N ALA A 152 -2.13 -5.08 -9.88
CA ALA A 152 -1.74 -5.93 -10.99
C ALA A 152 -2.18 -5.35 -12.34
N ALA A 153 -3.42 -4.85 -12.42
CA ALA A 153 -3.93 -4.18 -13.61
C ALA A 153 -3.11 -2.91 -13.95
N GLY A 154 -2.77 -2.11 -12.93
CA GLY A 154 -1.91 -0.95 -13.09
C GLY A 154 -0.51 -1.30 -13.59
N TYR A 155 0.13 -2.32 -13.02
CA TYR A 155 1.44 -2.79 -13.47
C TYR A 155 1.42 -3.36 -14.88
N LYS A 156 0.33 -4.03 -15.28
CA LYS A 156 0.16 -4.46 -16.66
C LYS A 156 0.13 -3.27 -17.61
N ALA A 157 -0.65 -2.24 -17.31
CA ALA A 157 -0.72 -1.05 -18.17
C ALA A 157 0.63 -0.35 -18.31
N ILE A 158 1.40 -0.23 -17.22
CA ILE A 158 2.78 0.31 -17.25
C ILE A 158 3.68 -0.58 -18.11
N GLY A 159 3.60 -1.90 -17.92
CA GLY A 159 4.39 -2.86 -18.70
C GLY A 159 4.12 -2.79 -20.21
N ASP A 160 2.84 -2.75 -20.59
CA ASP A 160 2.40 -2.60 -21.97
C ASP A 160 2.95 -1.29 -22.60
N ALA A 161 3.02 -0.21 -21.82
CA ALA A 161 3.51 1.09 -22.27
C ALA A 161 5.05 1.15 -22.40
N TRP A 162 5.77 0.48 -21.49
CA TRP A 162 7.23 0.51 -21.43
C TRP A 162 7.90 -0.65 -22.17
N GLY A 163 7.12 -1.57 -22.73
CA GLY A 163 7.64 -2.75 -23.42
C GLY A 163 8.33 -3.73 -22.45
N VAL A 164 7.79 -3.85 -21.24
CA VAL A 164 8.28 -4.78 -20.22
C VAL A 164 7.20 -5.71 -19.73
N GLU A 165 7.58 -6.94 -19.39
CA GLU A 165 6.69 -7.97 -18.88
C GLU A 165 7.29 -8.64 -17.64
N PRO A 166 6.49 -9.38 -16.85
CA PRO A 166 6.99 -10.14 -15.72
C PRO A 166 8.04 -11.17 -16.17
N ARG A 167 9.16 -11.22 -15.45
CA ARG A 167 10.18 -12.25 -15.63
C ARG A 167 9.69 -13.55 -14.99
N PRO A 168 9.78 -14.72 -15.65
CA PRO A 168 9.45 -15.99 -15.01
C PRO A 168 10.28 -16.22 -13.73
N PRO A 169 9.66 -16.74 -12.64
CA PRO A 169 8.30 -17.29 -12.55
C PRO A 169 7.22 -16.25 -12.18
N PHE A 170 7.53 -14.96 -12.18
CA PHE A 170 6.60 -13.92 -11.77
C PHE A 170 5.47 -13.72 -12.78
N THR A 171 4.35 -13.28 -12.24
CA THR A 171 3.16 -12.76 -12.91
C THR A 171 2.87 -11.37 -12.37
N TYR A 172 2.04 -10.59 -13.06
CA TYR A 172 1.59 -9.28 -12.55
C TYR A 172 0.95 -9.39 -11.16
N ASP A 173 0.20 -10.46 -10.88
CA ASP A 173 -0.41 -10.71 -9.57
C ASP A 173 0.65 -10.94 -8.49
N SER A 174 1.66 -11.77 -8.77
CA SER A 174 2.76 -12.01 -7.80
C SER A 174 3.63 -10.78 -7.58
N ILE A 175 3.78 -9.91 -8.61
CA ILE A 175 4.50 -8.65 -8.51
C ILE A 175 3.69 -7.65 -7.67
N ALA A 176 2.38 -7.54 -7.90
CA ALA A 176 1.47 -6.75 -7.08
C ALA A 176 1.56 -7.14 -5.60
N LEU A 177 1.47 -8.43 -5.32
CA LEU A 177 1.63 -8.98 -3.96
C LEU A 177 3.00 -8.61 -3.36
N LEU A 178 4.09 -8.78 -4.11
CA LEU A 178 5.45 -8.46 -3.66
C LEU A 178 5.59 -6.99 -3.25
N PHE A 179 5.17 -6.07 -4.12
CA PHE A 179 5.30 -4.63 -3.85
C PHE A 179 4.35 -4.15 -2.76
N ASN A 180 3.14 -4.72 -2.65
CA ASN A 180 2.24 -4.44 -1.55
C ASN A 180 2.83 -4.92 -0.20
N ALA A 181 3.38 -6.13 -0.15
CA ALA A 181 4.02 -6.66 1.06
C ALA A 181 5.27 -5.85 1.46
N LEU A 182 6.11 -5.48 0.50
CA LEU A 182 7.26 -4.62 0.73
C LEU A 182 6.83 -3.28 1.31
N ARG A 183 5.82 -2.65 0.71
CA ARG A 183 5.28 -1.37 1.14
C ARG A 183 4.74 -1.45 2.57
N ASP A 184 3.91 -2.44 2.88
CA ASP A 184 3.31 -2.56 4.21
C ASP A 184 4.39 -2.80 5.28
N GLY A 185 5.42 -3.59 4.97
CA GLY A 185 6.58 -3.79 5.85
C GLY A 185 7.41 -2.51 6.05
N LEU A 186 7.71 -1.77 4.98
CA LEU A 186 8.45 -0.51 5.04
C LEU A 186 7.68 0.57 5.80
N LEU A 187 6.37 0.68 5.59
CA LEU A 187 5.54 1.62 6.32
C LEU A 187 5.51 1.33 7.82
N LEU A 188 5.38 0.06 8.21
CA LEU A 188 5.51 -0.35 9.60
C LEU A 188 6.85 0.11 10.21
N HIS A 189 7.95 -0.05 9.48
CA HIS A 189 9.27 0.42 9.92
C HIS A 189 9.34 1.94 10.06
N LEU A 190 8.85 2.69 9.06
CA LEU A 190 8.87 4.16 9.06
C LEU A 190 7.99 4.75 10.18
N THR A 191 6.84 4.15 10.47
CA THR A 191 5.98 4.56 11.58
C THR A 191 6.60 4.30 12.96
N ILE A 192 7.46 3.28 13.09
CA ILE A 192 8.13 2.94 14.35
C ILE A 192 9.42 3.74 14.54
N ASP A 193 10.28 3.75 13.52
CA ASP A 193 11.58 4.42 13.54
C ASP A 193 12.03 4.79 12.12
N ALA A 194 11.53 5.95 11.65
CA ALA A 194 11.94 6.51 10.37
C ALA A 194 13.45 6.79 10.26
N THR A 195 14.16 6.99 11.39
CA THR A 195 15.59 7.31 11.36
C THR A 195 16.46 6.10 11.02
N SER A 196 15.93 4.89 11.20
CA SER A 196 16.59 3.63 10.84
C SER A 196 16.56 3.32 9.34
N VAL A 197 15.73 4.02 8.56
CA VAL A 197 15.58 3.79 7.11
C VAL A 197 16.36 4.86 6.35
N PRO A 198 17.39 4.49 5.57
CA PRO A 198 18.11 5.46 4.74
C PRO A 198 17.16 6.16 3.75
N SER A 199 17.39 7.45 3.49
CA SER A 199 16.48 8.27 2.68
C SER A 199 16.27 7.76 1.25
N SER A 200 17.26 7.09 0.66
CA SER A 200 17.15 6.49 -0.68
C SER A 200 16.70 5.02 -0.67
N PHE A 201 16.62 4.38 0.50
CA PHE A 201 16.45 2.92 0.59
C PHE A 201 15.19 2.44 -0.11
N ILE A 202 14.10 3.15 0.06
CA ILE A 202 12.80 2.84 -0.56
C ILE A 202 12.92 2.87 -2.08
N GLU A 203 13.55 3.92 -2.61
CA GLU A 203 13.74 4.13 -4.05
C GLU A 203 14.66 3.06 -4.64
N ASP A 204 15.78 2.79 -3.98
CA ASP A 204 16.78 1.82 -4.42
C ASP A 204 16.23 0.40 -4.42
N VAL A 205 15.48 0.00 -3.38
CA VAL A 205 14.85 -1.33 -3.31
C VAL A 205 13.74 -1.48 -4.35
N ASN A 206 12.89 -0.47 -4.54
CA ASN A 206 11.85 -0.53 -5.57
C ASN A 206 12.45 -0.67 -6.98
N LEU A 207 13.52 0.07 -7.27
CA LEU A 207 14.26 -0.03 -8.53
C LEU A 207 14.91 -1.41 -8.72
N ALA A 208 15.65 -1.88 -7.72
CA ALA A 208 16.31 -3.17 -7.77
C ALA A 208 15.32 -4.33 -7.99
N LEU A 209 14.21 -4.33 -7.26
CA LEU A 209 13.17 -5.35 -7.40
C LEU A 209 12.45 -5.25 -8.75
N SER A 210 12.10 -4.04 -9.20
CA SER A 210 11.44 -3.86 -10.50
C SER A 210 12.29 -4.44 -11.63
N TRP A 211 13.60 -4.20 -11.60
CA TRP A 211 14.55 -4.77 -12.56
C TRP A 211 14.68 -6.30 -12.44
N ALA A 212 14.66 -6.85 -11.22
CA ALA A 212 14.78 -8.29 -11.01
C ALA A 212 13.53 -9.06 -11.47
N VAL A 213 12.33 -8.49 -11.26
CA VAL A 213 11.05 -9.17 -11.50
C VAL A 213 10.43 -8.90 -12.86
N THR A 214 11.01 -7.99 -13.66
CA THR A 214 10.57 -7.70 -15.03
C THR A 214 11.67 -8.02 -16.03
N ARG A 215 11.29 -8.13 -17.30
CA ARG A 215 12.18 -8.25 -18.45
C ARG A 215 11.64 -7.45 -19.63
N ARG A 216 12.51 -7.08 -20.56
CA ARG A 216 12.09 -6.44 -21.81
C ARG A 216 11.43 -7.44 -22.75
N ILE A 217 10.35 -7.00 -23.41
CA ILE A 217 9.69 -7.78 -24.46
C ILE A 217 10.62 -7.83 -25.67
N ASP A 218 10.72 -9.02 -26.30
CA ASP A 218 11.53 -9.28 -27.49
C ASP A 218 13.06 -9.06 -27.35
N ASP A 219 13.56 -8.97 -26.12
CA ASP A 219 15.01 -8.91 -25.84
C ASP A 219 15.56 -10.32 -25.54
N PRO A 220 16.27 -10.96 -26.48
CA PRO A 220 16.79 -12.31 -26.28
C PRO A 220 17.84 -12.38 -25.16
N ASP A 221 18.56 -11.29 -24.90
CA ASP A 221 19.59 -11.22 -23.86
C ASP A 221 18.96 -11.11 -22.46
N ASP A 222 17.68 -10.73 -22.38
CA ASP A 222 16.92 -10.60 -21.14
C ASP A 222 15.80 -11.65 -20.96
N ALA A 223 15.72 -12.61 -21.89
CA ALA A 223 14.65 -13.61 -21.93
C ALA A 223 14.72 -14.65 -20.79
N GLY A 224 15.86 -14.78 -20.12
CA GLY A 224 16.06 -15.77 -19.06
C GLY A 224 15.15 -15.57 -17.84
N SER A 225 14.75 -16.68 -17.22
CA SER A 225 14.11 -16.69 -15.90
C SER A 225 15.02 -16.11 -14.81
N LEU A 226 14.46 -15.77 -13.65
CA LEU A 226 15.24 -15.29 -12.50
C LEU A 226 16.36 -16.28 -12.12
N ASP A 227 16.04 -17.58 -12.08
CA ASP A 227 17.00 -18.63 -11.71
C ASP A 227 18.14 -18.78 -12.72
N GLU A 228 17.85 -18.61 -14.01
CA GLU A 228 18.87 -18.66 -15.07
C GLU A 228 19.80 -17.46 -14.98
N ARG A 229 19.25 -16.26 -14.81
CA ARG A 229 20.03 -15.03 -14.66
C ARG A 229 20.93 -15.10 -13.44
N PHE A 230 20.39 -15.52 -12.30
CA PHE A 230 21.17 -15.67 -11.06
C PHE A 230 22.32 -16.67 -11.24
N ARG A 231 22.06 -17.82 -11.89
CA ARG A 231 23.12 -18.80 -12.18
C ARG A 231 24.19 -18.25 -13.11
N GLN A 232 23.80 -17.55 -14.18
CA GLN A 232 24.74 -16.94 -15.13
C GLN A 232 25.64 -15.91 -14.44
N GLU A 233 25.07 -15.05 -13.61
CA GLU A 233 25.84 -14.01 -12.92
C GLU A 233 26.85 -14.61 -11.92
N ILE A 234 26.44 -15.63 -11.17
CA ILE A 234 27.35 -16.33 -10.24
C ILE A 234 28.42 -17.14 -10.99
N ALA A 235 28.08 -17.75 -12.12
CA ALA A 235 29.02 -18.52 -12.94
C ALA A 235 30.04 -17.62 -13.65
N GLY A 236 29.62 -16.47 -14.18
CA GLY A 236 30.50 -15.47 -14.78
C GLY A 236 31.56 -15.00 -13.79
N ARG A 237 31.14 -14.59 -12.58
CA ARG A 237 32.06 -14.17 -11.50
C ARG A 237 33.06 -15.25 -11.08
N ARG A 238 32.70 -16.54 -11.19
CA ARG A 238 33.62 -17.65 -10.91
C ARG A 238 34.66 -17.86 -12.00
N THR A 239 34.30 -17.53 -13.24
CA THR A 239 35.20 -17.65 -14.40
C THR A 239 36.21 -16.50 -14.36
N ASP A 240 35.74 -15.27 -14.15
CA ASP A 240 36.59 -14.08 -14.03
C ASP A 240 37.60 -14.23 -12.87
N ALA A 241 37.15 -14.71 -11.71
CA ALA A 241 38.03 -14.96 -10.57
C ALA A 241 39.04 -16.10 -10.79
N ALA A 242 38.76 -17.05 -11.69
CA ALA A 242 39.69 -18.12 -12.04
C ALA A 242 40.72 -17.64 -13.08
N GLU A 243 40.32 -16.79 -14.02
CA GLU A 243 41.22 -16.16 -15.00
C GLU A 243 42.19 -15.20 -14.32
N ASP A 244 41.71 -14.37 -13.38
CA ASP A 244 42.55 -13.49 -12.56
C ASP A 244 43.56 -14.26 -11.70
N ALA A 245 43.18 -15.43 -11.16
CA ALA A 245 44.07 -16.27 -10.36
C ALA A 245 45.16 -16.98 -11.20
N THR A 246 44.92 -17.22 -12.49
CA THR A 246 45.91 -17.81 -13.41
C THR A 246 46.80 -16.78 -14.10
N GLY A 247 46.41 -15.50 -14.14
CA GLY A 247 47.19 -14.42 -14.74
C GLY A 247 48.37 -13.93 -13.89
N ASP A 248 48.37 -14.23 -12.58
CA ASP A 248 49.41 -13.80 -11.62
C ASP A 248 50.57 -14.82 -11.50
N ASP A 249 50.45 -16.01 -12.10
CA ASP A 249 51.46 -17.09 -12.01
C ASP A 249 52.48 -17.08 -13.18
N ASP A 250 52.31 -16.22 -14.20
CA ASP A 250 53.19 -16.13 -15.38
C ASP A 250 54.22 -14.97 -15.33
N GLU A 251 54.32 -14.24 -14.22
CA GLU A 251 55.27 -13.12 -14.04
C GLU A 251 56.35 -13.36 -12.95
N ALA A 252 56.75 -14.62 -12.71
CA ALA A 252 57.84 -14.99 -11.79
C ALA A 252 59.07 -15.64 -12.47
#